data_AF-A0A2N0XVI5-F1
#
_entry.id   AF-A0A2N0XVI5-F1
#
_cell.length_a   1.000
_cell.length_b   1.000
_cell.length_c   1.000
_cell.angle_alpha   90.00
_cell.angle_beta   90.00
_cell.angle_gamma   90.00
#
_symmetry.space_group_name_H-M   'P 1'
#
loop_
_entity.id
_entity.type
_entity.pdbx_description
1 polymer ?
#
loop_
_entity_poly.entity_id
_entity_poly.type
_entity_poly.pdbx_seq_one_letter_code
_entity_poly.pdbx_strand_id
1 'polypeptide(L)'
;MKSLPLAPELKTAGWLNSDIPIELRDLRGKVVVLHTFQMLCPGCVSHGLPQASKIHQFFKDDDVQVIGLHTVFEHHQGMQLESLKAFVHEYRLTFPIGIDAPSGGDIPLTMAEYGLPGTPTLVLIDKSGQIRFTHHGIIEDMMVGKMITSLLHEQYIDADHSLSGDKNKGLSCDEEKCSTN
;
A
#
# COMPACT_ATOMS: atom_id res chain seq x y z
N MET A 1 -13.41 16.27 -12.46
CA MET A 1 -13.08 15.33 -11.38
C MET A 1 -11.73 15.75 -10.80
N LYS A 2 -11.61 15.89 -9.48
CA LYS A 2 -10.34 16.23 -8.84
C LYS A 2 -9.44 14.99 -8.92
N SER A 3 -8.27 15.09 -9.55
CA SER A 3 -7.30 14.00 -9.58
C SER A 3 -6.88 13.68 -8.15
N LEU A 4 -6.90 12.40 -7.78
CA LEU A 4 -6.42 11.96 -6.48
C LEU A 4 -4.88 11.97 -6.48
N PRO A 5 -4.23 12.31 -5.36
CA PRO A 5 -2.78 12.34 -5.32
C PRO A 5 -2.21 10.93 -5.47
N LEU A 6 -1.18 10.80 -6.30
CA LEU A 6 -0.34 9.60 -6.32
C LEU A 6 0.38 9.47 -4.98
N ALA A 7 0.48 8.25 -4.48
CA ALA A 7 1.28 7.93 -3.32
C ALA A 7 2.76 8.22 -3.62
N PRO A 8 3.44 9.06 -2.83
CA PRO A 8 4.89 9.22 -2.92
C PRO A 8 5.60 7.89 -2.66
N GLU A 9 6.76 7.67 -3.27
CA GLU A 9 7.54 6.45 -3.01
C GLU A 9 8.01 6.37 -1.55
N LEU A 10 8.14 5.14 -1.02
CA LEU A 10 8.55 4.94 0.37
C LEU A 10 10.06 5.17 0.53
N LYS A 11 10.44 6.16 1.33
CA LYS A 11 11.85 6.45 1.66
C LYS A 11 12.25 5.63 2.88
N THR A 12 12.85 4.47 2.64
CA THR A 12 13.18 3.50 3.70
C THR A 12 14.69 3.35 3.90
N ALA A 13 15.11 3.15 5.15
CA ALA A 13 16.50 2.85 5.52
C ALA A 13 16.82 1.34 5.50
N GLY A 14 15.77 0.50 5.43
CA GLY A 14 15.90 -0.95 5.42
C GLY A 14 14.53 -1.62 5.52
N TRP A 15 14.54 -2.94 5.37
CA TRP A 15 13.34 -3.77 5.39
C TRP A 15 13.52 -4.99 6.29
N LEU A 16 12.43 -5.41 6.91
CA LEU A 16 12.25 -6.70 7.54
C LEU A 16 11.17 -7.47 6.75
N ASN A 17 11.28 -8.80 6.73
CA ASN A 17 10.38 -9.69 5.98
C ASN A 17 10.31 -9.39 4.47
N SER A 18 11.35 -8.78 3.90
CA SER A 18 11.56 -8.61 2.46
C SER A 18 13.06 -8.58 2.18
N ASP A 19 13.51 -9.41 1.23
CA ASP A 19 14.93 -9.48 0.84
C ASP A 19 15.34 -8.31 -0.06
N ILE A 20 14.38 -7.70 -0.74
CA ILE A 20 14.58 -6.52 -1.60
C ILE A 20 13.72 -5.35 -1.10
N PRO A 21 14.17 -4.09 -1.30
CA PRO A 21 13.33 -2.93 -1.07
C PRO A 21 12.06 -3.00 -1.92
N ILE A 22 10.92 -2.66 -1.32
CA ILE A 22 9.64 -2.59 -2.03
C ILE A 22 9.42 -1.16 -2.53
N GLU A 23 9.21 -1.01 -3.83
CA GLU A 23 8.84 0.25 -4.47
C GLU A 23 7.35 0.22 -4.84
N LEU A 24 6.61 1.30 -4.60
CA LEU A 24 5.17 1.34 -4.85
C LEU A 24 4.85 1.24 -6.34
N ARG A 25 5.73 1.73 -7.22
CA ARG A 25 5.61 1.54 -8.67
C ARG A 25 5.56 0.07 -9.08
N ASP A 26 6.23 -0.83 -8.36
CA ASP A 26 6.25 -2.26 -8.67
C ASP A 26 4.99 -2.97 -8.14
N LEU A 27 4.19 -2.27 -7.32
CA LEU A 27 2.92 -2.76 -6.78
C LEU A 27 1.70 -2.29 -7.58
N ARG A 28 1.91 -1.68 -8.76
CA ARG A 28 0.79 -1.34 -9.65
C ARG A 28 0.02 -2.62 -10.03
N GLY A 29 -1.30 -2.49 -10.13
CA GLY A 29 -2.23 -3.62 -10.24
C GLY A 29 -2.68 -4.19 -8.89
N LYS A 30 -1.98 -3.90 -7.78
CA LYS A 30 -2.37 -4.31 -6.42
C LYS A 30 -2.93 -3.16 -5.60
N VAL A 31 -3.85 -3.47 -4.69
CA VAL A 31 -4.24 -2.56 -3.62
C VAL A 31 -3.16 -2.60 -2.55
N VAL A 32 -2.63 -1.46 -2.13
CA VAL A 32 -1.64 -1.40 -1.05
C VAL A 32 -2.30 -0.90 0.24
N VAL A 33 -2.14 -1.66 1.30
CA VAL A 33 -2.54 -1.33 2.67
C VAL A 33 -1.27 -0.96 3.42
N LEU A 34 -0.98 0.33 3.49
CA LEU A 34 0.17 0.86 4.21
C LEU A 34 -0.27 1.21 5.64
N HIS A 35 0.34 0.56 6.61
CA HIS A 35 0.10 0.81 8.02
C HIS A 35 1.35 1.40 8.67
N THR A 36 1.30 2.67 9.08
CA THR A 36 2.39 3.29 9.82
C THR A 36 2.26 3.05 11.32
N PHE A 37 3.38 2.76 11.98
CA PHE A 37 3.38 2.40 13.39
C PHE A 37 4.69 2.74 14.10
N GLN A 38 4.63 2.82 15.42
CA GLN A 38 5.79 2.73 16.31
C GLN A 38 5.63 1.51 17.20
N MET A 39 6.70 0.74 17.39
CA MET A 39 6.65 -0.48 18.20
C MET A 39 6.31 -0.24 19.68
N LEU A 40 6.49 0.98 20.19
CA LEU A 40 6.12 1.38 21.56
C LEU A 40 4.77 2.12 21.65
N CYS A 41 4.08 2.37 20.53
CA CYS A 41 2.79 3.06 20.55
C CYS A 41 1.67 2.08 20.97
N PRO A 42 0.96 2.31 22.10
CA PRO A 42 -0.06 1.38 22.59
C PRO A 42 -1.14 1.06 21.56
N GLY A 43 -1.65 2.08 20.85
CA GLY A 43 -2.69 1.89 19.83
C GLY A 43 -2.20 1.10 18.61
N CYS A 44 -0.92 1.22 18.25
CA CYS A 44 -0.32 0.38 17.21
C CYS A 44 -0.30 -1.09 17.64
N VAL A 45 0.17 -1.34 18.86
CA VAL A 45 0.34 -2.70 19.40
C VAL A 45 -1.01 -3.39 19.65
N SER A 46 -1.99 -2.67 20.22
CA SER A 46 -3.27 -3.27 20.63
C SER A 46 -4.32 -3.33 19.52
N HIS A 47 -4.20 -2.50 18.47
CA HIS A 47 -5.22 -2.42 17.40
C HIS A 47 -4.62 -2.46 16.00
N GLY A 48 -3.69 -1.55 15.70
CA GLY A 48 -3.21 -1.34 14.34
C GLY A 48 -2.51 -2.56 13.72
N LEU A 49 -1.46 -3.06 14.37
CA LEU A 49 -0.70 -4.22 13.93
C LEU A 49 -1.52 -5.52 13.92
N PRO A 50 -2.39 -5.79 14.91
CA PRO A 50 -3.36 -6.87 14.81
C PRO A 50 -4.27 -6.76 13.57
N GLN A 51 -4.79 -5.57 13.24
CA GLN A 51 -5.61 -5.36 12.05
C GLN A 51 -4.80 -5.60 10.77
N ALA A 52 -3.58 -5.07 10.67
CA ALA A 52 -2.69 -5.31 9.53
C ALA A 52 -2.40 -6.81 9.33
N SER A 53 -2.17 -7.55 10.43
CA SER A 53 -1.95 -9.01 10.38
C SER A 53 -3.17 -9.76 9.88
N LYS A 54 -4.38 -9.40 10.35
CA LYS A 54 -5.64 -9.97 9.87
C LYS A 54 -5.84 -9.72 8.38
N ILE A 55 -5.61 -8.49 7.92
CA ILE A 55 -5.73 -8.13 6.50
C ILE A 55 -4.73 -8.94 5.67
N HIS A 56 -3.47 -9.01 6.09
CA HIS A 56 -2.42 -9.74 5.40
C HIS A 56 -2.76 -11.23 5.26
N GLN A 57 -3.32 -11.84 6.31
CA GLN A 57 -3.74 -13.25 6.28
C GLN A 57 -5.00 -13.46 5.43
N PHE A 58 -5.99 -12.57 5.55
CA PHE A 58 -7.29 -12.72 4.89
C PHE A 58 -7.18 -12.55 3.37
N PHE A 59 -6.42 -11.55 2.91
CA PHE A 59 -6.25 -11.22 1.49
C PHE A 59 -4.96 -11.80 0.87
N LYS A 60 -4.38 -12.84 1.48
CA LYS A 60 -3.09 -13.41 1.04
C LYS A 60 -3.10 -13.95 -0.40
N ASP A 61 -4.27 -14.33 -0.90
CA ASP A 61 -4.48 -14.92 -2.23
C ASP A 61 -5.11 -13.91 -3.21
N ASP A 62 -5.27 -12.65 -2.78
CA ASP A 62 -5.81 -11.55 -3.59
C ASP A 62 -4.70 -10.58 -4.01
N ASP A 63 -5.00 -9.65 -4.93
CA ASP A 63 -4.11 -8.57 -5.34
C ASP A 63 -4.01 -7.46 -4.27
N VAL A 64 -3.65 -7.82 -3.03
CA VAL A 64 -3.46 -6.92 -1.90
C VAL A 64 -2.05 -7.06 -1.33
N GLN A 65 -1.35 -5.93 -1.18
CA GLN A 65 -0.07 -5.87 -0.49
C GLN A 65 -0.21 -5.11 0.83
N VAL A 66 0.03 -5.77 1.96
CA VAL A 66 0.13 -5.12 3.27
C VAL A 66 1.58 -4.73 3.53
N ILE A 67 1.82 -3.50 3.97
CA ILE A 67 3.14 -2.99 4.36
C ILE A 67 3.03 -2.34 5.73
N GLY A 68 3.84 -2.78 6.68
CA GLY A 68 4.10 -2.02 7.89
C GLY A 68 5.19 -0.98 7.61
N LEU A 69 5.01 0.26 8.06
CA LEU A 69 6.07 1.26 8.01
C LEU A 69 6.37 1.76 9.42
N HIS A 70 7.56 1.43 9.91
CA HIS A 70 8.00 1.84 11.23
C HIS A 70 8.49 3.30 11.20
N THR A 71 7.60 4.23 11.58
CA THR A 71 7.82 5.68 11.53
C THR A 71 8.15 6.22 12.92
N VAL A 72 9.43 6.17 13.30
CA VAL A 72 9.89 6.64 14.62
C VAL A 72 10.02 8.16 14.63
N PHE A 73 9.04 8.84 15.24
CA PHE A 73 9.07 10.31 15.39
C PHE A 73 9.30 10.80 16.83
N GLU A 74 9.33 9.89 17.79
CA GLU A 74 9.64 10.15 19.20
C GLU A 74 10.35 8.93 19.80
N HIS A 75 10.99 9.08 20.96
CA HIS A 75 11.65 7.99 21.68
C HIS A 75 12.65 7.16 20.84
N HIS A 76 13.38 7.80 19.92
CA HIS A 76 14.24 7.15 18.91
C HIS A 76 15.19 6.12 19.51
N GLN A 77 15.85 6.44 20.63
CA GLN A 77 16.80 5.54 21.30
C GLN A 77 16.17 4.20 21.74
N GLY A 78 14.88 4.18 22.06
CA GLY A 78 14.16 2.96 22.49
C GLY A 78 13.69 2.07 21.33
N MET A 79 13.73 2.58 20.09
CA MET A 79 13.11 1.96 18.92
C MET A 79 14.11 1.71 17.79
N GLN A 80 15.31 1.26 18.17
CA GLN A 80 16.38 0.88 17.25
C GLN A 80 16.07 -0.43 16.52
N LEU A 81 16.83 -0.72 15.45
CA LEU A 81 16.63 -1.87 14.58
C LEU A 81 16.55 -3.22 15.33
N GLU A 82 17.44 -3.46 16.30
CA GLU A 82 17.44 -4.73 17.05
C GLU A 82 16.19 -4.89 17.92
N SER A 83 15.71 -3.80 18.53
CA SER A 83 14.43 -3.80 19.25
C SER A 83 13.27 -4.09 18.30
N LEU A 84 13.27 -3.49 17.10
CA LEU A 84 12.25 -3.73 16.09
C LEU A 84 12.27 -5.19 15.62
N LYS A 85 13.43 -5.79 15.38
CA LYS A 85 13.55 -7.21 14.99
C LYS A 85 12.96 -8.13 16.06
N ALA A 86 13.32 -7.91 17.34
CA ALA A 86 12.78 -8.69 18.45
C ALA A 86 11.25 -8.52 18.56
N PHE A 87 10.75 -7.30 18.41
CA PHE A 87 9.32 -7.01 18.41
C PHE A 87 8.59 -7.71 17.26
N VAL A 88 9.09 -7.58 16.02
CA VAL A 88 8.51 -8.23 14.83
C VAL A 88 8.43 -9.74 15.01
N HIS A 89 9.48 -10.35 15.57
CA HIS A 89 9.51 -11.78 15.88
C HIS A 89 8.49 -12.17 16.96
N GLU A 90 8.46 -11.47 18.10
CA GLU A 90 7.58 -11.80 19.22
C GLU A 90 6.08 -11.65 18.86
N TYR A 91 5.75 -10.59 18.11
CA TYR A 91 4.40 -10.35 17.62
C TYR A 91 4.05 -11.14 16.35
N ARG A 92 4.99 -11.94 15.84
CA ARG A 92 4.83 -12.82 14.65
C ARG A 92 4.31 -12.05 13.43
N LEU A 93 4.81 -10.84 13.22
CA LEU A 93 4.43 -10.04 12.06
C LEU A 93 5.15 -10.63 10.84
N THR A 94 4.39 -11.12 9.86
CA THR A 94 4.92 -11.80 8.67
C THR A 94 4.89 -10.95 7.41
N PHE A 95 4.15 -9.85 7.40
CA PHE A 95 4.13 -8.91 6.27
C PHE A 95 5.44 -8.10 6.21
N PRO A 96 5.80 -7.56 5.03
CA PRO A 96 6.94 -6.67 4.88
C PRO A 96 6.86 -5.44 5.78
N ILE A 97 7.96 -5.11 6.45
CA ILE A 97 8.06 -3.94 7.32
C ILE A 97 9.22 -3.07 6.86
N GLY A 98 8.89 -1.89 6.33
CA GLY A 98 9.86 -0.86 6.01
C GLY A 98 10.23 -0.05 7.26
N ILE A 99 11.48 0.37 7.35
CA ILE A 99 11.97 1.31 8.37
C ILE A 99 12.02 2.68 7.70
N ASP A 100 11.19 3.62 8.16
CA ASP A 100 11.17 4.96 7.56
C ASP A 100 12.52 5.65 7.77
N ALA A 101 13.06 6.25 6.70
CA ALA A 101 14.40 6.81 6.72
C ALA A 101 14.44 8.09 7.58
N PRO A 102 15.48 8.28 8.40
CA PRO A 102 15.60 9.47 9.24
C PRO A 102 15.80 10.72 8.36
N SER A 103 15.17 11.82 8.76
CA SER A 103 15.31 13.12 8.09
C SER A 103 16.46 13.98 8.64
N GLY A 104 17.00 13.61 9.80
CA GLY A 104 17.88 14.45 10.63
C GLY A 104 17.14 15.27 11.69
N GLY A 105 15.79 15.34 11.62
CA GLY A 105 14.92 15.83 12.69
C GLY A 105 14.09 14.71 13.32
N ASP A 106 13.09 15.10 14.11
CA ASP A 106 12.23 14.14 14.82
C ASP A 106 11.38 13.33 13.84
N ILE A 107 10.73 13.98 12.87
CA ILE A 107 9.80 13.34 11.92
C ILE A 107 10.59 12.69 10.76
N PRO A 108 10.43 11.37 10.49
CA PRO A 108 11.12 10.68 9.40
C PRO A 108 10.57 11.03 8.01
N LEU A 109 11.30 10.68 6.96
CA LEU A 109 11.10 11.22 5.60
C LEU A 109 9.74 10.87 5.00
N THR A 110 9.32 9.61 5.03
CA THR A 110 8.06 9.17 4.42
C THR A 110 6.87 9.72 5.21
N MET A 111 6.94 9.70 6.54
CA MET A 111 5.92 10.29 7.42
C MET A 111 5.68 11.78 7.10
N ALA A 112 6.76 12.54 6.93
CA ALA A 112 6.68 13.96 6.58
C ALA A 112 6.10 14.17 5.17
N GLU A 113 6.53 13.38 4.19
CA GLU A 113 6.10 13.51 2.79
C GLU A 113 4.62 13.14 2.59
N TYR A 114 4.11 12.17 3.35
CA TYR A 114 2.69 11.82 3.38
C TYR A 114 1.86 12.78 4.24
N GLY A 115 2.48 13.68 5.01
CA GLY A 115 1.79 14.58 5.94
C GLY A 115 1.03 13.85 7.04
N LEU A 116 1.56 12.73 7.54
CA LEU A 116 0.86 11.89 8.52
C LEU A 116 0.91 12.54 9.92
N PRO A 117 -0.21 12.60 10.65
CA PRO A 117 -0.26 13.28 11.94
C PRO A 117 0.30 12.47 13.11
N GLY A 118 0.54 11.17 12.94
CA GLY A 118 0.99 10.28 14.01
C GLY A 118 0.81 8.79 13.69
N THR A 119 0.88 7.96 14.72
CA THR A 119 0.68 6.51 14.63
C THR A 119 -0.35 6.03 15.66
N PRO A 120 -1.17 5.00 15.36
CA PRO A 120 -1.26 4.28 14.08
C PRO A 120 -1.92 5.13 12.99
N THR A 121 -1.43 5.04 11.74
CA THR A 121 -2.14 5.57 10.58
C THR A 121 -2.29 4.49 9.51
N LEU A 122 -3.51 4.35 8.98
CA LEU A 122 -3.84 3.47 7.87
C LEU A 122 -3.94 4.31 6.58
N VAL A 123 -3.24 3.89 5.53
CA VAL A 123 -3.34 4.47 4.18
C VAL A 123 -3.74 3.37 3.20
N LEU A 124 -4.81 3.59 2.43
CA LEU A 124 -5.22 2.71 1.34
C LEU A 124 -4.85 3.36 0.00
N ILE A 125 -4.11 2.60 -0.80
CA ILE A 125 -3.63 3.00 -2.13
C ILE A 125 -4.25 2.05 -3.15
N ASP A 126 -4.85 2.57 -4.20
CA ASP A 126 -5.46 1.75 -5.26
C ASP A 126 -4.42 1.13 -6.20
N LYS A 127 -4.92 0.31 -7.14
CA LYS A 127 -4.12 -0.39 -8.16
C LYS A 127 -3.33 0.55 -9.07
N SER A 128 -3.76 1.81 -9.20
CA SER A 128 -3.08 2.85 -9.98
C SER A 128 -2.07 3.64 -9.15
N GLY A 129 -1.91 3.32 -7.87
CA GLY A 129 -1.00 3.99 -6.95
C GLY A 129 -1.53 5.30 -6.37
N GLN A 130 -2.84 5.55 -6.42
CA GLN A 130 -3.43 6.77 -5.86
C GLN A 130 -3.86 6.52 -4.41
N ILE A 131 -3.63 7.50 -3.54
CA ILE A 131 -4.14 7.45 -2.16
C ILE A 131 -5.65 7.66 -2.19
N ARG A 132 -6.38 6.69 -1.64
CA ARG A 132 -7.85 6.67 -1.61
C ARG A 132 -8.41 6.95 -0.23
N PHE A 133 -7.63 6.66 0.79
CA PHE A 133 -8.05 6.82 2.16
C PHE A 133 -6.82 6.96 3.06
N THR A 134 -6.89 7.87 4.03
CA THR A 134 -5.90 8.04 5.09
C THR A 134 -6.66 8.24 6.39
N HIS A 135 -6.35 7.44 7.41
CA HIS A 135 -7.01 7.52 8.72
C HIS A 135 -6.01 7.36 9.85
N HIS A 136 -5.95 8.35 10.73
CA HIS A 136 -5.15 8.32 11.95
C HIS A 136 -6.00 7.81 13.12
N GLY A 137 -5.46 6.85 13.86
CA GLY A 137 -6.10 6.20 15.00
C GLY A 137 -6.74 4.87 14.63
N ILE A 138 -7.71 4.44 15.44
CA ILE A 138 -8.35 3.13 15.32
C ILE A 138 -9.52 3.24 14.35
N ILE A 139 -9.66 2.24 13.48
CA ILE A 139 -10.78 2.08 12.55
C ILE A 139 -11.27 0.63 12.62
N GLU A 140 -12.57 0.43 12.39
CA GLU A 140 -13.22 -0.87 12.53
C GLU A 140 -12.85 -1.81 11.36
N ASP A 141 -12.64 -3.10 11.66
CA ASP A 141 -12.13 -4.11 10.72
C ASP A 141 -13.04 -4.29 9.49
N MET A 142 -14.36 -4.39 9.68
CA MET A 142 -15.32 -4.56 8.57
C MET A 142 -15.35 -3.33 7.66
N MET A 143 -15.20 -2.13 8.20
CA MET A 143 -15.10 -0.90 7.41
C MET A 143 -13.87 -0.93 6.51
N VAL A 144 -12.70 -1.31 7.04
CA VAL A 144 -11.47 -1.44 6.26
C VAL A 144 -11.59 -2.54 5.21
N GLY A 145 -12.11 -3.72 5.60
CA GLY A 145 -12.35 -4.82 4.67
C GLY A 145 -13.26 -4.42 3.50
N LYS A 146 -14.36 -3.69 3.77
CA LYS A 146 -15.23 -3.16 2.73
C LYS A 146 -14.50 -2.23 1.75
N MET A 147 -13.63 -1.34 2.27
CA MET A 147 -12.86 -0.42 1.43
C MET A 147 -11.86 -1.17 0.55
N ILE A 148 -11.11 -2.12 1.12
CA ILE A 148 -10.15 -2.95 0.37
C ILE A 148 -10.87 -3.72 -0.75
N THR A 149 -11.97 -4.40 -0.42
CA THR A 149 -12.77 -5.14 -1.41
C THR A 149 -13.31 -4.20 -2.48
N SER A 150 -13.75 -2.99 -2.14
CA SER A 150 -14.17 -2.00 -3.15
C SER A 150 -13.04 -1.67 -4.12
N LEU A 151 -11.82 -1.41 -3.63
CA LEU A 151 -10.66 -1.09 -4.46
C LEU A 151 -10.21 -2.29 -5.32
N LEU A 152 -10.36 -3.52 -4.83
CA LEU A 152 -10.06 -4.73 -5.59
C LEU A 152 -10.97 -4.90 -6.83
N HIS A 153 -12.22 -4.42 -6.77
CA HIS A 153 -13.18 -4.50 -7.88
C HIS A 153 -13.12 -3.31 -8.84
N GLU A 154 -12.30 -2.30 -8.56
CA GLU A 154 -12.08 -1.20 -9.50
C GLU A 154 -11.31 -1.70 -10.73
N GLN A 155 -11.68 -1.18 -11.91
CA GLN A 155 -10.96 -1.48 -13.14
C GLN A 155 -9.58 -0.83 -13.09
N TYR A 156 -8.54 -1.65 -13.22
CA TYR A 156 -7.18 -1.19 -13.42
C TYR A 156 -6.87 -1.28 -14.92
N ILE A 157 -6.68 -0.13 -15.55
CA ILE A 157 -6.19 -0.04 -16.92
C ILE A 157 -4.71 0.28 -16.81
N ASP A 158 -3.89 -0.70 -17.11
CA ASP A 158 -2.45 -0.51 -17.16
C ASP A 158 -2.11 0.41 -18.34
N ALA A 159 -1.52 1.57 -18.03
CA ALA A 159 -1.17 2.57 -19.04
C ALA A 159 -0.07 2.06 -19.97
N ASP A 160 0.76 1.11 -19.54
CA ASP A 160 1.87 0.57 -20.36
C ASP A 160 1.40 -0.45 -21.41
N HIS A 161 0.27 -1.12 -21.16
CA HIS A 161 -0.37 -2.05 -22.11
C HIS A 161 -1.14 -1.36 -23.25
N SER A 162 -1.29 -0.03 -23.21
CA SER A 162 -2.02 0.74 -24.24
C SER A 162 -1.23 1.03 -25.52
N LEU A 163 0.07 0.67 -25.56
CA LEU A 163 0.93 0.90 -26.73
C LEU A 163 1.22 -0.35 -27.58
N SER A 164 0.70 -1.53 -27.20
CA SER A 164 1.01 -2.80 -27.87
C SER A 164 -0.22 -3.58 -28.36
N GLY A 165 -1.25 -2.89 -28.90
CA GLY A 165 -2.41 -3.59 -29.47
C GLY A 165 -3.41 -2.71 -30.20
N ASP A 166 -3.09 -2.30 -31.43
CA ASP A 166 -3.96 -2.46 -32.62
C ASP A 166 -3.38 -1.71 -33.84
N LYS A 167 -2.51 -2.41 -34.58
CA LYS A 167 -2.21 -2.12 -35.98
C LYS A 167 -2.40 -3.39 -36.81
N ASN A 168 -3.64 -3.89 -36.91
CA ASN A 168 -4.18 -4.45 -38.15
C ASN A 168 -5.61 -4.99 -37.95
N LYS A 169 -6.60 -4.17 -38.25
CA LYS A 169 -7.81 -4.65 -38.90
C LYS A 169 -8.11 -3.69 -40.03
N GLY A 170 -7.51 -3.98 -41.18
CA GLY A 170 -7.88 -3.34 -42.44
C GLY A 170 -9.36 -3.59 -42.70
N LEU A 171 -10.11 -2.51 -42.87
CA LEU A 171 -11.37 -2.49 -43.60
C LEU A 171 -11.12 -3.08 -44.99
N SER A 172 -11.79 -4.17 -45.33
CA SER A 172 -12.07 -4.53 -46.72
C SER A 172 -13.57 -4.33 -46.91
N CYS A 173 -13.94 -3.30 -47.66
CA CYS A 173 -15.30 -3.09 -48.13
C CYS A 173 -15.40 -3.73 -49.51
N ASP A 174 -16.17 -4.82 -49.63
CA ASP A 174 -16.61 -5.30 -50.94
C ASP A 174 -18.10 -4.95 -51.08
N GLU A 175 -18.39 -3.94 -51.88
CA GLU A 175 -19.69 -3.76 -52.50
C GLU A 175 -19.83 -4.78 -53.63
N GLU A 176 -20.83 -5.67 -53.57
CA GLU A 176 -21.68 -6.07 -54.70
C GLU A 176 -22.74 -7.10 -54.22
N LYS A 177 -24.02 -6.68 -54.22
CA LYS A 177 -25.26 -7.41 -54.62
C LYS A 177 -25.55 -8.82 -54.08
N CYS A 178 -26.77 -9.32 -53.88
CA CYS A 178 -28.14 -8.86 -53.73
C CYS A 178 -28.97 -10.15 -53.44
N SER A 179 -30.11 -9.99 -52.76
CA SER A 179 -31.29 -10.88 -52.76
C SER A 179 -31.37 -12.11 -51.84
N THR A 180 -32.41 -12.04 -51.01
CA THR A 180 -33.16 -13.12 -50.36
C THR A 180 -33.91 -13.99 -51.36
N ASN A 181 -33.97 -15.29 -51.07
CA ASN A 181 -35.19 -16.11 -51.10
C ASN A 181 -35.03 -17.30 -50.17
#